data_AF-A0A7C3W8L7-F1
#
_entry.id   AF-A0A7C3W8L7-F1
#
_cell.length_a   1.000
_cell.length_b   1.000
_cell.length_c   1.000
_cell.angle_alpha   90.00
_cell.angle_beta   90.00
_cell.angle_gamma   90.00
#
_symmetry.space_group_name_H-M   'P 1'
#
loop_
_entity.id
_entity.type
_entity.pdbx_description
1 polymer ?
#
loop_
_entity_poly.entity_id
_entity_poly.type
_entity_poly.pdbx_seq_one_letter_code
_entity_poly.pdbx_strand_id
1 'polypeptide(L)' 'NIGYDVMAGDYVDMVKAGIIDPAKVTRGALENAASIAAMILTTEALITDIPEKEKPAPGGPGGMEGMM' A
#
# COMPACT_ATOMS: atom_id res chain seq x y z
N ASN A 1 26.74 11.96 -14.19
CA ASN A 1 25.42 11.41 -13.81
C ASN A 1 24.64 11.10 -15.07
N ILE A 2 24.91 9.97 -15.72
CA ILE A 2 24.15 9.54 -16.89
C ILE A 2 22.95 8.73 -16.41
N GLY A 3 21.75 9.12 -16.84
CA GLY A 3 20.50 8.44 -16.53
C GLY A 3 19.55 8.49 -17.72
N TYR A 4 18.46 7.75 -17.65
CA TYR A 4 17.48 7.68 -18.74
C TYR A 4 16.36 8.69 -18.50
N ASP A 5 16.22 9.63 -19.44
CA ASP A 5 15.07 10.53 -19.46
C ASP A 5 13.92 9.81 -20.17
N VAL A 6 12.90 9.43 -19.41
CA VAL A 6 11.72 8.71 -19.91
C VAL A 6 10.86 9.56 -20.85
N MET A 7 10.92 10.89 -20.75
CA MET A 7 10.15 11.79 -21.62
C MET A 7 10.83 11.99 -22.96
N ALA A 8 12.18 12.03 -22.99
CA ALA A 8 12.97 12.11 -24.21
C ALA A 8 13.24 10.75 -24.86
N GLY A 9 13.19 9.66 -24.08
CA GLY A 9 13.49 8.31 -24.54
C GLY A 9 14.98 8.05 -24.78
N ASP A 10 15.87 8.78 -24.10
CA ASP A 10 17.32 8.71 -24.33
C ASP A 10 18.12 8.86 -23.03
N TYR A 11 19.40 8.49 -23.08
CA TYR A 11 20.34 8.67 -21.98
C TYR A 11 20.94 10.07 -21.99
N VAL A 12 20.80 10.78 -20.87
CA VAL A 12 21.24 12.16 -20.71
C VAL A 12 22.10 12.35 -19.47
N ASP A 13 22.86 13.44 -19.42
CA ASP A 13 23.40 13.92 -18.15
C ASP A 13 22.25 14.53 -17.33
N MET A 14 21.79 13.79 -16.33
CA MET A 14 20.61 14.11 -15.52
C MET A 14 20.75 15.45 -14.79
N VAL A 15 21.97 15.81 -14.36
CA VAL A 15 22.22 17.07 -13.64
C VAL A 15 22.13 18.24 -14.60
N LYS A 16 22.73 18.12 -15.79
CA LYS A 16 22.63 19.16 -16.83
C LYS A 16 21.21 19.31 -17.37
N ALA A 17 20.46 18.22 -17.44
CA ALA A 17 19.06 18.21 -17.84
C ALA A 17 18.11 18.75 -16.75
N GLY A 18 18.61 19.03 -15.53
CA GLY A 18 17.80 19.52 -14.42
C GLY A 18 16.93 18.44 -13.74
N ILE A 19 17.15 17.16 -14.06
CA ILE A 19 16.46 16.03 -13.47
C ILE A 19 17.22 15.62 -12.19
N ILE A 20 16.86 16.27 -11.08
CA ILE A 20 17.59 16.17 -9.81
C ILE A 20 16.62 15.98 -8.66
N ASP A 21 16.92 15.03 -7.78
CA ASP A 21 16.22 14.85 -6.50
C ASP A 21 17.09 15.35 -5.33
N PRO A 22 16.49 15.95 -4.28
CA PRO A 22 17.21 16.29 -3.07
C PRO A 22 17.76 15.02 -2.39
N ALA A 23 19.01 15.04 -1.95
CA ALA A 23 19.66 13.87 -1.33
C ALA A 23 18.87 13.29 -0.14
N LYS A 24 18.20 14.14 0.65
CA LYS A 24 17.36 13.72 1.78
C LYS A 24 16.16 12.88 1.34
N VAL A 25 15.60 13.13 0.15
CA VAL A 25 14.43 12.41 -0.38
C VAL A 25 14.85 10.98 -0.72
N THR A 26 15.87 10.81 -1.55
CA THR A 26 16.34 9.47 -1.96
C THR A 26 16.86 8.66 -0.78
N ARG A 27 17.63 9.29 0.13
CA ARG A 27 18.14 8.62 1.33
C ARG A 27 17.02 8.16 2.25
N GLY A 28 16.10 9.07 2.59
CA GLY A 28 14.97 8.76 3.47
C GLY A 28 14.06 7.69 2.87
N ALA A 29 13.82 7.71 1.56
CA ALA A 29 13.05 6.67 0.88
C ALA A 29 13.70 5.29 1.04
N LEU A 30 15.02 5.18 0.82
CA LEU A 30 15.75 3.93 0.97
C LEU A 30 15.78 3.45 2.43
N GLU A 31 16.08 4.34 3.38
CA GLU A 31 16.13 4.03 4.82
C GLU A 31 14.78 3.50 5.32
N ASN A 32 13.68 4.15 4.93
CA ASN A 32 12.33 3.73 5.32
C ASN A 32 11.93 2.40 4.68
N ALA A 33 12.24 2.20 3.40
CA ALA A 33 11.97 0.94 2.70
C ALA A 33 12.74 -0.23 3.33
N ALA A 34 14.02 -0.04 3.61
CA ALA A 34 14.86 -1.04 4.27
C ALA A 34 14.33 -1.36 5.69
N SER A 35 13.87 -0.35 6.44
CA SER A 35 13.28 -0.53 7.77
C SER A 35 12.04 -1.44 7.75
N ILE A 36 11.09 -1.17 6.85
CA ILE A 36 9.89 -2.01 6.70
C ILE A 36 10.26 -3.41 6.19
N ALA A 37 11.16 -3.51 5.21
CA ALA A 37 11.61 -4.80 4.70
C ALA A 37 12.24 -5.66 5.80
N ALA A 38 13.10 -5.07 6.63
CA ALA A 38 13.71 -5.76 7.77
C ALA A 38 12.64 -6.25 8.75
N MET A 39 11.69 -5.38 9.14
CA MET A 39 10.61 -5.74 10.05
C MET A 39 9.77 -6.91 9.51
N ILE A 40 9.35 -6.87 8.25
CA ILE A 40 8.59 -7.95 7.61
C ILE A 40 9.39 -9.25 7.53
N LEU A 41 10.66 -9.20 7.13
CA LEU A 41 11.52 -10.39 7.02
C LEU A 41 11.76 -11.08 8.37
N THR A 42 11.72 -10.33 9.47
CA THR A 42 11.87 -10.88 10.84
C THR A 42 10.55 -11.20 11.52
N THR A 43 9.42 -10.95 10.87
CA THR A 43 8.10 -11.24 11.42
C THR A 43 7.69 -12.67 11.06
N GLU A 44 7.75 -13.56 12.06
CA GLU A 44 7.46 -15.00 11.86
C GLU A 44 5.95 -15.32 11.81
N ALA A 45 5.10 -14.45 12.37
CA ALA A 45 3.65 -14.66 12.41
C ALA A 45 2.87 -13.34 12.36
N LEU A 46 1.71 -13.38 11.68
CA LEU A 46 0.71 -12.32 11.66
C LEU A 46 -0.61 -12.90 12.18
N ILE A 47 -1.17 -12.29 13.22
CA ILE A 47 -2.44 -12.70 13.83
C ILE A 47 -3.50 -11.67 13.43
N THR A 48 -4.63 -12.14 12.92
CA THR A 48 -5.78 -11.30 12.53
C THR A 48 -7.02 -11.76 13.26
N ASP A 49 -7.96 -10.84 13.49
CA ASP A 49 -9.29 -11.20 13.98
C ASP A 49 -10.03 -12.09 12.97
N ILE A 50 -10.89 -12.96 13.49
CA ILE A 50 -11.76 -13.79 12.65
C ILE A 50 -12.82 -12.87 12.03
N PRO A 51 -13.08 -12.95 10.71
CA PRO A 51 -14.15 -12.18 10.09
C PRO A 51 -15.48 -12.37 10.82
N GLU A 52 -16.13 -11.28 11.22
CA GLU A 52 -17.45 -11.36 11.83
C GLU A 52 -18.44 -11.94 10.82
N LYS A 53 -19.20 -12.96 11.24
CA LYS A 53 -20.37 -13.37 10.46
C LYS A 53 -21.41 -12.27 10.57
N GLU A 54 -21.98 -11.85 9.44
CA GLU A 54 -23.14 -10.95 9.47
C GLU A 54 -24.19 -11.55 10.41
N LYS A 55 -24.54 -10.77 11.45
CA LYS A 55 -25.60 -11.17 12.37
C LYS A 55 -26.88 -11.26 11.53
N PRO A 56 -27.67 -12.35 11.61
CA PRO A 56 -28.95 -12.40 10.96
C PRO A 56 -29.73 -11.15 11.38
N ALA A 57 -30.17 -10.38 10.37
CA ALA A 57 -30.98 -9.19 10.61
C ALA A 57 -32.13 -9.58 11.55
N PRO A 58 -32.44 -8.77 12.59
CA PRO A 58 -33.53 -9.08 13.50
C PRO A 58 -34.78 -9.36 12.67
N GLY A 59 -35.31 -10.59 12.80
CA GLY A 59 -36.54 -10.98 12.12
C GLY A 59 -37.63 -9.97 12.48
N GLY A 60 -38.12 -9.25 11.48
CA GLY A 60 -39.15 -8.25 11.67
C GLY A 60 -40.38 -8.88 12.33
N PRO A 61 -40.92 -8.30 13.40
CA PRO A 61 -42.19 -8.72 13.98
C PRO A 61 -43.32 -8.39 13.01
N GLY A 62 -43.92 -9.41 12.38
CA GLY A 62 -45.14 -9.20 11.60
C GLY A 62 -45.38 -10.29 10.57
N GLY A 63 -46.24 -11.24 10.90
CA GLY A 63 -46.70 -12.25 9.94
C GLY A 63 -47.64 -13.29 10.54
N MET A 64 -48.48 -12.91 11.50
CA MET A 64 -49.58 -13.74 12.01
C MET A 64 -50.92 -13.23 11.48
N GLU A 65 -51.02 -13.01 10.17
CA GLU A 65 -52.29 -12.61 9.54
C GLU A 65 -52.35 -13.13 8.11
N GLY A 66 -53.05 -14.25 7.93
CA GLY A 66 -53.29 -14.81 6.61
C GLY A 66 -53.63 -16.29 6.66
N MET A 67 -54.83 -16.63 7.14
CA MET A 67 -55.48 -17.91 6.81
C MET A 67 -55.54 -18.08 5.28
N MET A 68 -54.80 -19.05 4.72
CA MET A 68 -55.23 -20.07 3.74
C MET A 68 -54.01 -20.86 3.24
#